data_AF-A0A7X8AI55-F1
#
_entry.id   AF-A0A7X8AI55-F1
#
_cell.length_a   1.000
_cell.length_b   1.000
_cell.length_c   1.000
_cell.angle_alpha   90.00
_cell.angle_beta   90.00
_cell.angle_gamma   90.00
#
_symmetry.space_group_name_H-M   'P 1'
#
loop_
_entity.id
_entity.type
_entity.pdbx_description
1 polymer ?
#
loop_
_entity_poly.entity_id
_entity_poly.type
_entity_poly.pdbx_seq_one_letter_code
_entity_poly.pdbx_strand_id
1 'polypeptide(L)'
;MTQREIETLAIEDVQLLVEEHENREQRADARAALVASVMANIVRDKKKKRKPFDISDFMISTKKKKRQQTMEEMIETVKFLNMVFGGEVVKNGSGS
;
A
#
# COMPACT_ATOMS: atom_id res chain seq x y z
N MET A 1 1.47 1.00 -21.80
CA MET A 1 2.54 1.99 -21.59
C MET A 1 3.85 1.26 -21.71
N THR A 2 4.75 1.77 -22.55
CA THR A 2 6.08 1.21 -22.77
C THR A 2 7.07 1.79 -21.77
N GLN A 3 8.19 1.10 -21.53
CA GLN A 3 9.16 1.49 -20.51
C GLN A 3 9.76 2.88 -20.74
N ARG A 4 9.94 3.29 -22.00
CA ARG A 4 10.42 4.63 -22.37
C ARG A 4 9.44 5.75 -22.08
N GLU A 5 8.13 5.47 -22.15
CA GLU A 5 7.10 6.47 -21.83
C GLU A 5 7.04 6.77 -20.32
N ILE A 6 7.33 5.75 -19.50
CA ILE A 6 7.42 5.86 -18.03
C ILE A 6 8.61 6.72 -17.61
N GLU A 7 9.77 6.54 -18.26
CA GLU A 7 11.01 7.26 -17.95
C GLU A 7 10.94 8.77 -18.27
N THR A 8 10.00 9.18 -19.13
CA THR A 8 9.81 10.58 -19.56
C THR A 8 8.70 11.33 -18.84
N LEU A 9 7.94 10.65 -17.97
CA LEU A 9 6.82 11.25 -17.25
C LEU A 9 7.31 12.10 -16.07
N ALA A 10 6.60 13.19 -15.79
CA ALA A 10 6.82 13.94 -14.55
C ALA A 10 6.50 13.06 -13.34
N ILE A 11 7.16 13.29 -12.20
CA ILE A 11 6.98 12.49 -10.99
C ILE A 11 5.51 12.50 -10.53
N GLU A 12 4.83 13.62 -10.71
CA GLU A 12 3.42 13.83 -10.41
C GLU A 12 2.51 12.93 -11.27
N ASP A 13 2.85 12.73 -12.54
CA ASP A 13 2.09 11.88 -13.45
C ASP A 13 2.26 10.39 -13.11
N VAL A 14 3.45 10.01 -12.64
CA VAL A 14 3.70 8.64 -12.14
C VAL A 14 2.86 8.36 -10.89
N GLN A 15 2.75 9.32 -9.97
CA GLN A 15 1.89 9.19 -8.78
C GLN A 15 0.42 9.02 -9.18
N LEU A 16 -0.06 9.84 -10.11
CA LEU A 16 -1.42 9.75 -10.61
C LEU A 16 -1.70 8.37 -11.25
N LEU A 17 -0.78 7.85 -12.06
CA LEU A 17 -0.92 6.54 -12.70
C LEU A 17 -0.97 5.39 -11.67
N VAL A 18 -0.16 5.46 -10.62
CA VAL A 18 -0.19 4.47 -9.53
C VAL A 18 -1.52 4.56 -8.80
N GLU A 19 -1.98 5.77 -8.46
CA GLU A 19 -3.26 5.96 -7.78
C GLU A 19 -4.45 5.48 -8.62
N GLU A 20 -4.46 5.74 -9.92
CA GLU A 20 -5.49 5.24 -10.83
C GLU A 20 -5.49 3.71 -10.89
N HIS A 21 -4.32 3.10 -10.95
CA HIS A 21 -4.18 1.64 -10.96
C HIS A 21 -4.71 1.05 -9.66
N GLU A 22 -4.28 1.57 -8.50
CA GLU A 22 -4.76 1.13 -7.19
C GLU A 22 -6.28 1.29 -7.06
N ASN A 23 -6.84 2.41 -7.52
CA ASN A 23 -8.28 2.63 -7.53
C ASN A 23 -9.02 1.62 -8.42
N ARG A 24 -8.45 1.24 -9.55
CA ARG A 24 -9.05 0.22 -10.43
C ARG A 24 -9.06 -1.15 -9.77
N GLU A 25 -7.95 -1.56 -9.16
CA GLU A 25 -7.83 -2.84 -8.46
C GLU A 25 -8.77 -2.88 -7.24
N GLN A 26 -8.81 -1.83 -6.43
CA GLN A 26 -9.75 -1.73 -5.30
C GLN A 26 -11.22 -1.86 -5.74
N ARG A 27 -11.59 -1.28 -6.89
CA ARG A 27 -12.94 -1.44 -7.45
C ARG A 27 -13.19 -2.87 -7.92
N ALA A 28 -12.19 -3.56 -8.46
CA ALA A 28 -12.32 -4.95 -8.86
C ALA A 28 -12.53 -5.87 -7.64
N ASP A 29 -11.71 -5.68 -6.60
CA ASP A 29 -11.84 -6.39 -5.33
C ASP A 29 -13.19 -6.13 -4.67
N ALA A 30 -13.66 -4.87 -4.65
CA ALA A 30 -14.97 -4.53 -4.09
C ALA A 30 -16.13 -5.25 -4.77
N ARG A 31 -16.05 -5.46 -6.10
CA ARG A 31 -17.07 -6.24 -6.83
C ARG A 31 -17.02 -7.72 -6.46
N ALA A 32 -15.83 -8.30 -6.34
CA ALA A 32 -15.67 -9.69 -5.90
C ALA A 32 -16.18 -9.88 -4.47
N ALA A 33 -15.83 -8.96 -3.57
CA ALA A 33 -16.27 -8.95 -2.18
C ALA A 33 -17.78 -8.81 -2.04
N LEU A 34 -18.44 -8.04 -2.91
CA LEU A 34 -19.90 -7.95 -2.95
C LEU A 34 -20.54 -9.31 -3.26
N VAL A 35 -20.06 -10.01 -4.29
CA VAL A 35 -20.57 -11.34 -4.66
C VAL A 35 -20.35 -12.33 -3.51
N ALA A 36 -19.15 -12.34 -2.93
CA ALA A 36 -18.81 -13.19 -1.80
C ALA A 36 -19.71 -12.91 -0.58
N SER A 37 -19.95 -11.63 -0.26
CA SER A 37 -20.84 -11.22 0.84
C SER A 37 -22.28 -11.68 0.61
N VAL A 38 -22.80 -11.53 -0.61
CA VAL A 38 -24.15 -12.01 -0.95
C VAL A 38 -24.24 -13.52 -0.76
N MET A 39 -23.31 -14.28 -1.32
CA MET A 39 -23.28 -15.74 -1.22
C MET A 39 -23.15 -16.20 0.24
N ALA A 40 -22.25 -15.59 1.01
CA ALA A 40 -22.05 -15.90 2.42
C ALA A 40 -23.31 -15.61 3.25
N ASN A 41 -24.03 -14.53 2.95
CA ASN A 41 -25.27 -14.19 3.64
C ASN A 41 -26.44 -15.11 3.30
N ILE A 42 -26.48 -15.67 2.08
CA ILE A 42 -27.48 -16.69 1.68
C ILE A 42 -27.30 -17.96 2.49
N VAL A 43 -26.06 -18.46 2.63
CA VAL A 43 -25.76 -19.69 3.36
C VAL A 43 -25.61 -19.48 4.88
N ARG A 44 -25.74 -18.25 5.35
CA ARG A 44 -25.52 -17.87 6.76
C ARG A 44 -26.58 -18.49 7.67
N ASP A 45 -26.12 -19.31 8.62
CA ASP A 45 -26.93 -19.71 9.77
C ASP A 45 -27.09 -18.54 10.76
N LYS A 46 -28.30 -17.99 10.85
CA LYS A 46 -28.63 -16.86 11.74
C LYS A 46 -28.43 -17.17 13.22
N LYS A 47 -28.45 -18.44 13.63
CA LYS A 47 -28.21 -18.85 15.02
C LYS A 47 -26.73 -18.81 15.37
N LYS A 48 -25.85 -19.22 14.44
CA LYS A 48 -24.39 -19.23 14.64
C LYS A 48 -23.74 -17.88 14.36
N LYS A 49 -24.25 -17.14 13.37
CA LYS A 49 -23.74 -15.82 12.98
C LYS A 49 -24.90 -14.82 12.87
N ARG A 50 -25.18 -14.14 13.99
CA ARG A 50 -26.35 -13.22 14.11
C ARG A 50 -26.25 -12.01 13.17
N LYS A 51 -25.06 -11.44 13.01
CA LYS A 51 -24.82 -10.30 12.12
C LYS A 51 -24.54 -10.79 10.68
N PRO A 52 -25.18 -10.21 9.66
CA PRO A 52 -24.79 -10.43 8.26
C PRO A 52 -23.30 -10.14 8.04
N PHE A 53 -22.70 -10.79 7.06
CA PHE A 53 -21.38 -10.41 6.59
C PHE A 53 -21.48 -9.12 5.79
N ASP A 54 -20.54 -8.22 5.99
CA ASP A 54 -20.40 -7.00 5.20
C ASP A 54 -19.39 -7.21 4.06
N ILE A 55 -19.40 -6.35 3.05
CA ILE A 55 -18.42 -6.38 1.95
C ILE A 55 -17.00 -6.26 2.53
N SER A 56 -16.82 -5.42 3.56
CA SER A 56 -15.53 -5.19 4.22
C SER A 56 -14.94 -6.46 4.86
N ASP A 57 -15.75 -7.46 5.20
CA ASP A 57 -15.27 -8.74 5.75
C ASP A 57 -14.48 -9.57 4.71
N PHE A 58 -14.63 -9.26 3.42
CA PHE A 58 -13.98 -9.95 2.29
C PHE A 58 -12.93 -9.10 1.58
N MET A 59 -12.69 -7.88 2.05
CA MET A 59 -11.67 -6.98 1.49
C MET A 59 -10.35 -7.14 2.22
N ILE A 60 -9.24 -7.12 1.48
CA ILE A 60 -7.91 -7.01 2.10
C ILE A 60 -7.78 -5.61 2.69
N SER A 61 -7.69 -5.51 4.02
CA SER A 61 -7.44 -4.24 4.68
C SER A 61 -6.08 -3.69 4.25
N THR A 62 -6.08 -2.63 3.44
CA THR A 62 -4.88 -1.87 3.05
C THR A 62 -4.27 -1.10 4.22
N LYS A 63 -4.95 -1.05 5.36
CA LYS A 63 -4.41 -0.54 6.63
C LYS A 63 -3.47 -1.56 7.27
N LYS A 64 -2.41 -1.98 6.56
CA LYS A 64 -1.17 -2.28 7.28
C LYS A 64 -0.78 -0.96 7.93
N LYS A 65 -0.83 -0.86 9.26
CA LYS A 65 -0.23 0.28 9.96
C LYS A 65 1.18 0.39 9.39
N LYS A 66 1.46 1.46 8.61
CA LYS A 66 2.84 1.76 8.22
C LYS A 66 3.58 1.88 9.55
N ARG A 67 4.48 0.92 9.84
CA ARG A 67 5.28 0.97 11.06
C ARG A 67 6.04 2.29 10.99
N GLN A 68 5.91 3.13 12.01
CA GLN A 68 6.75 4.32 12.10
C GLN A 68 8.19 3.81 12.14
N GLN A 69 9.01 4.27 11.19
CA GLN A 69 10.42 3.92 11.17
C GLN A 69 11.09 4.49 12.42
N THR A 70 11.98 3.72 13.03
CA THR A 70 12.83 4.28 14.08
C THR A 70 13.86 5.23 13.46
N MET A 71 14.50 6.07 14.28
CA MET A 71 15.54 6.98 13.80
C MET A 71 16.69 6.22 13.14
N GLU A 72 17.05 5.06 13.68
CA GLU A 72 18.12 4.20 13.18
C GLU A 72 17.78 3.66 11.78
N GLU A 73 16.54 3.23 11.57
CA GLU A 73 16.05 2.71 10.28
C GLU A 73 16.03 3.81 9.21
N MET A 74 15.69 5.04 9.59
CA MET A 74 15.77 6.19 8.70
C MET A 74 17.23 6.50 8.32
N ILE A 75 18.15 6.49 9.29
CA ILE A 75 19.58 6.69 9.05
C ILE A 75 20.13 5.62 8.11
N GLU A 76 19.76 4.35 8.29
CA GLU A 76 20.18 3.25 7.43
C GLU A 76 19.63 3.41 6.00
N THR A 77 18.37 3.80 5.87
CA THR A 77 17.75 4.07 4.57
C THR A 77 18.50 5.20 3.83
N VAL A 78 18.83 6.29 4.53
CA VAL A 78 19.56 7.42 3.96
C VAL A 78 20.98 7.01 3.55
N LYS A 79 21.67 6.20 4.36
CA LYS A 79 23.00 5.66 4.00
C LYS A 79 22.94 4.81 2.73
N PHE A 80 21.96 3.91 2.65
CA PHE A 80 21.76 3.06 1.48
C PHE A 80 21.51 3.91 0.22
N LEU A 81 20.63 4.89 0.30
CA LEU A 81 20.34 5.78 -0.83
C LEU A 81 21.58 6.57 -1.25
N ASN A 82 22.32 7.15 -0.30
CA ASN A 82 23.57 7.86 -0.62
C ASN A 82 24.59 6.93 -1.28
N MET A 83 24.73 5.68 -0.82
CA MET A 83 25.63 4.72 -1.47
C MET A 83 25.22 4.41 -2.91
N VAL A 84 23.92 4.18 -3.16
CA VAL A 84 23.39 3.89 -4.49
C VAL A 84 23.59 5.07 -5.46
N PHE A 85 23.44 6.30 -4.97
CA PHE A 85 23.57 7.51 -5.78
C PHE A 85 24.96 8.16 -5.74
N GLY A 86 25.96 7.50 -5.12
CA GLY A 86 27.36 7.94 -5.10
C GLY A 86 27.66 9.11 -4.15
N GLY A 87 26.80 9.39 -3.18
CA GLY A 87 27.01 10.37 -2.12
C GLY A 87 27.73 9.81 -0.89
N GLU A 88 28.41 10.67 -0.14
CA GLU A 88 29.11 10.32 1.10
C GLU A 88 28.31 10.74 2.35
N VAL A 89 28.35 9.92 3.41
CA VAL A 89 27.71 10.23 4.69
C VAL A 89 28.75 10.76 5.66
N VAL A 90 28.73 12.07 5.93
CA VAL A 90 29.63 12.71 6.88
C VAL A 90 29.08 12.57 8.30
N LYS A 91 29.87 11.96 9.21
CA LYS A 91 29.56 11.97 10.64
C LYS A 91 30.05 13.29 11.23
N ASN A 92 29.15 14.27 11.39
CA ASN A 92 29.45 15.40 12.25
C ASN A 92 29.40 14.94 13.70
N GLY A 93 30.56 14.58 14.25
CA GLY A 93 30.74 14.42 15.69
C GLY A 93 30.69 15.78 16.36
N SER A 94 29.55 16.16 16.92
CA SER A 94 29.53 17.11 18.04
C SER A 94 29.77 16.30 19.31
N GLY A 95 31.05 16.09 19.61
CA GLY A 95 31.50 15.73 20.94
C GLY A 95 31.55 16.96 21.84
N SER A 96 31.35 16.70 23.14
CA SER A 96 31.61 17.56 24.31
C SER A 96 30.57 18.61 24.66
#